data_AF-A0A8E6EXV9-F1
#
_entry.id   AF-A0A8E6EXV9-F1
#
_cell.length_a   1.000
_cell.length_b   1.000
_cell.length_c   1.000
_cell.angle_alpha   90.00
_cell.angle_beta   90.00
_cell.angle_gamma   90.00
#
_symmetry.space_group_name_H-M   'P 1'
#
loop_
_entity.id
_entity.type
_entity.pdbx_description
1 polymer ?
#
loop_
_entity_poly.entity_id
_entity_poly.type
_entity_poly.pdbx_seq_one_letter_code
_entity_poly.pdbx_strand_id
1 'polypeptide(L)'
;MKKPKPTEQSTDPNLSGAPRSGGPESAEQATPGPQERTEPSEPPPAGLDEDKHLQSQRSAHYADVLMKLFVPHQMSVALAAKSAFDVDTIRCYLDRLIAEAGNPSDPLEKILIEQAAFMHLQLSILRCDAIKSQSHDATKILNTASNRLNSELRRTIETIRSRKSPKAHHAKPKLSVAKVA
;
A
#
# COMPACT_ATOMS: atom_id res chain seq x y z
N MET A 1 53.50 -13.39 -7.83
CA MET A 1 52.12 -12.90 -8.07
C MET A 1 51.86 -11.72 -7.15
N LYS A 2 51.75 -10.49 -7.69
CA LYS A 2 51.57 -9.25 -6.92
C LYS A 2 50.11 -9.10 -6.50
N LYS A 3 49.84 -8.94 -5.21
CA LYS A 3 48.51 -8.61 -4.66
C LYS A 3 48.15 -7.16 -5.02
N PRO A 4 46.93 -6.86 -5.48
CA PRO A 4 46.48 -5.49 -5.68
C PRO A 4 46.17 -4.81 -4.34
N LYS A 5 46.54 -3.52 -4.27
CA LYS A 5 46.39 -2.60 -3.14
C LYS A 5 44.94 -2.06 -3.11
N PRO A 6 44.27 -1.92 -1.95
CA PRO A 6 42.96 -1.29 -1.87
C PRO A 6 43.10 0.24 -1.94
N THR A 7 42.29 0.85 -2.80
CA THR A 7 42.14 2.31 -2.89
C THR A 7 41.02 2.74 -1.93
N GLU A 8 41.40 3.43 -0.86
CA GLU A 8 40.48 4.22 -0.03
C GLU A 8 39.99 5.41 -0.86
N GLN A 9 38.67 5.59 -0.96
CA GLN A 9 38.09 6.77 -1.60
C GLN A 9 37.25 7.56 -0.59
N SER A 10 37.59 8.84 -0.57
CA SER A 10 37.32 9.85 0.43
C SER A 10 35.85 10.24 0.53
N THR A 11 35.44 10.49 1.78
CA THR A 11 34.30 11.30 2.20
C THR A 11 34.38 12.74 1.68
N ASP A 12 33.24 13.32 1.29
CA ASP A 12 32.94 14.74 1.48
C ASP A 12 31.42 14.95 1.63
N PRO A 13 30.94 15.60 2.72
CA PRO A 13 29.55 16.01 2.89
C PRO A 13 29.37 17.46 2.43
N ASN A 14 28.58 17.68 1.38
CA ASN A 14 28.22 19.02 0.93
C ASN A 14 26.93 19.49 1.63
N LEU A 15 27.08 20.20 2.75
CA LEU A 15 26.06 21.02 3.39
C LEU A 15 26.22 22.47 2.89
N SER A 16 25.34 22.95 2.00
CA SER A 16 25.14 24.39 1.83
C SER A 16 23.89 24.69 0.99
N GLY A 17 22.94 25.44 1.57
CA GLY A 17 21.83 25.98 0.78
C GLY A 17 20.60 26.39 1.59
N ALA A 18 20.70 27.43 2.40
CA ALA A 18 19.56 28.31 2.69
C ALA A 18 19.67 29.54 1.78
N PRO A 19 18.54 30.15 1.36
CA PRO A 19 18.27 31.47 1.91
C PRO A 19 16.80 31.76 2.27
N ARG A 20 16.66 32.70 3.19
CA ARG A 20 15.46 33.38 3.71
C ARG A 20 14.81 34.31 2.66
N SER A 21 13.48 34.47 2.70
CA SER A 21 12.68 35.71 2.51
C SER A 21 11.20 35.27 2.39
N GLY A 22 10.15 35.95 2.83
CA GLY A 22 9.85 37.27 3.38
C GLY A 22 8.31 37.35 3.42
N GLY A 23 7.73 38.10 4.36
CA GLY A 23 6.27 38.16 4.63
C GLY A 23 5.38 38.69 3.47
N PRO A 24 4.06 38.81 3.71
CA PRO A 24 3.61 39.97 4.46
C PRO A 24 2.59 39.69 5.57
N GLU A 25 2.90 40.35 6.68
CA GLU A 25 2.03 40.98 7.68
C GLU A 25 0.74 41.54 7.05
N SER A 26 -0.41 40.98 7.44
CA SER A 26 -1.73 41.48 7.05
C SER A 26 -2.45 41.97 8.30
N ALA A 27 -2.95 43.19 8.18
CA ALA A 27 -3.34 44.08 9.25
C ALA A 27 -4.51 43.57 10.10
N GLU A 28 -4.29 43.73 11.40
CA GLU A 28 -5.24 43.55 12.48
C GLU A 28 -6.27 44.69 12.47
N GLN A 29 -7.49 44.41 12.01
CA GLN A 29 -8.65 45.28 12.21
C GLN A 29 -9.28 44.95 13.57
N ALA A 30 -9.11 45.89 14.50
CA ALA A 30 -9.75 45.88 15.81
C ALA A 30 -11.27 46.13 15.69
N THR A 31 -12.08 45.12 16.00
CA THR A 31 -13.51 45.25 16.29
C THR A 31 -13.74 45.43 17.79
N PRO A 32 -14.58 46.38 18.23
CA PRO A 32 -14.90 46.60 19.63
C PRO A 32 -15.75 45.45 20.20
N GLY A 33 -15.35 44.99 21.38
CA GLY A 33 -15.73 43.70 21.96
C GLY A 33 -17.20 43.55 22.41
N PRO A 34 -17.74 42.33 22.34
CA PRO A 34 -18.88 41.91 23.15
C PRO A 34 -18.42 41.75 24.62
N GLN A 35 -19.17 42.34 25.55
CA GLN A 35 -18.95 42.18 26.99
C GLN A 35 -18.91 40.70 27.37
N GLU A 36 -17.77 40.26 27.92
CA GLU A 36 -17.60 38.96 28.56
C GLU A 36 -18.58 38.85 29.73
N ARG A 37 -19.69 38.17 29.47
CA ARG A 37 -20.48 37.55 30.52
C ARG A 37 -19.65 36.37 31.00
N THR A 38 -19.01 36.54 32.17
CA THR A 38 -18.30 35.47 32.87
C THR A 38 -19.30 34.41 33.30
N GLU A 39 -19.65 33.50 32.38
CA GLU A 39 -20.33 32.27 32.74
C GLU A 39 -19.37 31.42 33.58
N PRO A 40 -19.84 30.76 34.65
CA PRO A 40 -19.02 29.85 35.42
C PRO A 40 -18.46 28.77 34.50
N SER A 41 -17.14 28.82 34.25
CA SER A 41 -16.43 27.79 33.51
C SER A 41 -16.69 26.45 34.19
N GLU A 42 -17.48 25.60 33.55
CA GLU A 42 -17.52 24.19 33.92
C GLU A 42 -16.08 23.67 33.92
N PRO A 43 -15.67 22.91 34.95
CA PRO A 43 -14.36 22.29 34.96
C PRO A 43 -14.23 21.44 33.69
N PRO A 44 -13.07 21.49 32.99
CA PRO A 44 -12.87 20.70 31.78
C PRO A 44 -13.21 19.24 32.09
N PRO A 45 -13.95 18.55 31.21
CA PRO A 45 -14.40 17.19 31.46
C PRO A 45 -13.19 16.33 31.85
N ALA A 46 -13.25 15.77 33.06
CA ALA A 46 -12.17 15.00 33.62
C ALA A 46 -11.88 13.79 32.73
N GLY A 47 -10.67 13.72 32.18
CA GLY A 47 -10.09 12.45 31.72
C GLY A 47 -9.97 12.22 30.22
N LEU A 48 -9.82 13.26 29.39
CA LEU A 48 -9.25 13.04 28.06
C LEU A 48 -7.72 12.96 28.20
N ASP A 49 -7.24 11.73 28.31
CA ASP A 49 -5.81 11.40 28.37
C ASP A 49 -5.14 11.83 27.05
N GLU A 50 -4.49 12.99 27.06
CA GLU A 50 -3.85 13.60 25.88
C GLU A 50 -2.82 12.65 25.25
N ASP A 51 -2.09 11.89 26.07
CA ASP A 51 -1.10 10.92 25.61
C ASP A 51 -1.77 9.78 24.83
N LYS A 52 -2.91 9.26 25.32
CA LYS A 52 -3.70 8.27 24.57
C LYS A 52 -4.20 8.82 23.24
N HIS A 53 -4.64 10.09 23.21
CA HIS A 53 -5.12 10.70 21.99
C HIS A 53 -3.99 10.85 20.95
N LEU A 54 -2.84 11.38 21.36
CA LEU A 54 -1.65 11.50 20.52
C LEU A 54 -1.17 10.13 20.00
N GLN A 55 -1.17 9.10 20.85
CA GLN A 55 -0.79 7.75 20.47
C GLN A 55 -1.76 7.15 19.43
N SER A 56 -3.06 7.40 19.60
CA SER A 56 -4.09 6.97 18.65
C SER A 56 -3.89 7.63 17.28
N GLN A 57 -3.65 8.95 17.24
CA GLN A 57 -3.37 9.67 15.99
C GLN A 57 -2.12 9.14 15.27
N ARG A 58 -1.02 8.89 16.01
CA ARG A 58 0.21 8.32 15.42
C ARG A 58 -0.04 6.93 14.84
N SER A 59 -0.78 6.09 15.57
CA SER A 59 -1.10 4.73 15.13
C SER A 59 -1.95 4.74 13.85
N ALA A 60 -2.94 5.63 13.76
CA ALA A 60 -3.74 5.81 12.56
C ALA A 60 -2.88 6.30 11.37
N HIS A 61 -2.01 7.27 11.58
CA HIS A 61 -1.07 7.74 10.55
C HIS A 61 -0.17 6.60 10.03
N TYR A 62 0.41 5.79 10.92
CA TYR A 62 1.26 4.68 10.50
C TYR A 62 0.49 3.57 9.77
N ALA A 63 -0.75 3.29 10.15
CA ALA A 63 -1.61 2.36 9.44
C ALA A 63 -1.84 2.83 7.99
N ASP A 64 -2.11 4.12 7.80
CA ASP A 64 -2.24 4.74 6.48
C ASP A 64 -0.98 4.62 5.63
N VAL A 65 0.19 4.88 6.23
CA VAL A 65 1.49 4.74 5.57
C VAL A 65 1.73 3.28 5.15
N LEU A 66 1.45 2.32 6.03
CA LEU A 66 1.60 0.89 5.73
C LEU A 66 0.69 0.47 4.59
N MET A 67 -0.59 0.86 4.62
CA MET A 67 -1.54 0.51 3.55
C MET A 67 -1.09 1.08 2.19
N LYS A 68 -0.53 2.29 2.16
CA LYS A 68 -0.15 2.97 0.91
C LYS A 68 1.22 2.55 0.37
N LEU A 69 2.17 2.20 1.24
CA LEU A 69 3.57 2.00 0.84
C LEU A 69 4.06 0.56 0.94
N PHE A 70 3.40 -0.31 1.72
CA PHE A 70 3.91 -1.65 1.96
C PHE A 70 4.00 -2.47 0.67
N VAL A 71 2.91 -2.55 -0.11
CA VAL A 71 2.91 -3.33 -1.36
C VAL A 71 3.86 -2.75 -2.41
N PRO A 72 3.84 -1.43 -2.72
CA PRO A 72 4.82 -0.84 -3.63
C PRO A 72 6.27 -1.09 -3.22
N HIS A 73 6.57 -0.99 -1.92
CA HIS A 73 7.90 -1.27 -1.40
C HIS A 73 8.31 -2.73 -1.62
N GLN A 74 7.46 -3.71 -1.27
CA GLN A 74 7.74 -5.12 -1.50
C GLN A 74 7.94 -5.46 -2.99
N MET A 75 7.15 -4.85 -3.86
CA MET A 75 7.32 -4.96 -5.31
C MET A 75 8.64 -4.38 -5.80
N SER A 76 9.05 -3.21 -5.29
CA SER A 76 10.34 -2.60 -5.63
C SER A 76 11.52 -3.49 -5.21
N VAL A 77 11.44 -4.09 -4.01
CA VAL A 77 12.46 -5.01 -3.51
C VAL A 77 12.52 -6.28 -4.35
N ALA A 78 11.35 -6.85 -4.73
CA ALA A 78 11.29 -8.00 -5.62
C ALA A 78 11.88 -7.72 -7.01
N LEU A 79 11.73 -6.49 -7.50
CA LEU A 79 12.27 -6.02 -8.78
C LEU A 79 13.72 -5.56 -8.71
N ALA A 80 14.32 -5.49 -7.52
CA ALA A 80 15.62 -4.89 -7.25
C ALA A 80 16.80 -5.60 -7.94
N ALA A 81 16.55 -6.63 -8.76
CA ALA A 81 17.57 -7.28 -9.57
C ALA A 81 18.39 -6.29 -10.42
N LYS A 82 17.91 -5.06 -10.72
CA LYS A 82 18.67 -4.05 -11.51
C LYS A 82 18.35 -2.56 -11.23
N SER A 83 17.90 -2.18 -10.03
CA SER A 83 17.56 -0.76 -9.71
C SER A 83 16.67 -0.03 -10.73
N ALA A 84 15.93 -0.79 -11.55
CA ALA A 84 15.28 -0.24 -12.74
C ALA A 84 13.96 0.46 -12.42
N PHE A 85 13.40 0.19 -11.24
CA PHE A 85 12.11 0.70 -10.81
C PHE A 85 12.21 1.17 -9.37
N ASP A 86 11.87 2.44 -9.14
CA ASP A 86 11.71 3.01 -7.81
C ASP A 86 10.29 2.78 -7.27
N VAL A 87 10.08 3.12 -6.00
CA VAL A 87 8.78 2.93 -5.32
C VAL A 87 7.68 3.77 -6.00
N ASP A 88 8.00 4.96 -6.48
CA ASP A 88 7.03 5.84 -7.14
C ASP A 88 6.56 5.29 -8.50
N THR A 89 7.46 4.66 -9.27
CA THR A 89 7.11 3.98 -10.52
C THR A 89 6.17 2.82 -10.27
N ILE A 90 6.43 2.04 -9.21
CA ILE A 90 5.55 0.93 -8.83
C ILE A 90 4.20 1.42 -8.35
N ARG A 91 4.15 2.51 -7.58
CA ARG A 91 2.88 3.12 -7.17
C ARG A 91 2.07 3.57 -8.40
N CYS A 92 2.70 4.26 -9.35
CA CYS A 92 2.06 4.68 -10.60
C CYS A 92 1.53 3.49 -11.41
N TYR A 93 2.29 2.38 -11.46
CA TYR A 93 1.83 1.14 -12.09
C TYR A 93 0.57 0.57 -11.41
N LEU A 94 0.54 0.49 -10.08
CA LEU A 94 -0.61 0.00 -9.32
C LEU A 94 -1.82 0.92 -9.47
N ASP A 95 -1.64 2.23 -9.41
CA ASP A 95 -2.71 3.22 -9.60
C ASP A 95 -3.36 3.06 -10.97
N ARG A 96 -2.56 2.88 -12.04
CA ARG A 96 -3.06 2.61 -13.39
C ARG A 96 -3.81 1.29 -13.47
N LEU A 97 -3.28 0.23 -12.85
CA LEU A 97 -3.93 -1.08 -12.85
C LEU A 97 -5.28 -1.05 -12.12
N ILE A 98 -5.36 -0.33 -11.00
CA ILE A 98 -6.61 -0.11 -10.26
C ILE A 98 -7.61 0.71 -11.10
N ALA A 99 -7.13 1.72 -11.81
CA ALA A 99 -7.96 2.51 -12.72
C ALA A 99 -8.51 1.66 -13.89
N GLU A 100 -7.67 0.84 -14.52
CA GLU A 100 -8.07 -0.12 -15.57
C GLU A 100 -9.05 -1.18 -15.05
N ALA A 101 -8.95 -1.53 -13.77
CA ALA A 101 -9.90 -2.42 -13.11
C ALA A 101 -11.24 -1.73 -12.77
N GLY A 102 -11.41 -0.44 -13.07
CA GLY A 102 -12.65 0.31 -12.88
C GLY A 102 -12.73 1.08 -11.56
N ASN A 103 -11.61 1.34 -10.87
CA ASN A 103 -11.56 2.06 -9.59
C ASN A 103 -12.54 1.49 -8.54
N PRO A 104 -12.37 0.22 -8.13
CA PRO A 104 -13.28 -0.40 -7.17
C PRO A 104 -13.34 0.41 -5.86
N SER A 105 -14.54 0.61 -5.33
CA SER A 105 -14.74 1.29 -4.04
C SER A 105 -14.44 0.38 -2.84
N ASP A 106 -14.56 -0.94 -3.02
CA ASP A 106 -14.28 -1.93 -1.99
C ASP A 106 -12.75 -2.04 -1.73
N PRO A 107 -12.27 -1.74 -0.52
CA PRO A 107 -10.84 -1.82 -0.20
C PRO A 107 -10.28 -3.24 -0.34
N LEU A 108 -11.09 -4.27 -0.10
CA LEU A 108 -10.63 -5.65 -0.27
C LEU A 108 -10.44 -5.99 -1.75
N GLU A 109 -11.21 -5.39 -2.66
CA GLU A 109 -11.01 -5.59 -4.09
C GLU A 109 -9.70 -4.93 -4.57
N LYS A 110 -9.38 -3.73 -4.05
CA LYS A 110 -8.08 -3.08 -4.29
C LYS A 110 -6.91 -3.95 -3.85
N ILE A 111 -6.98 -4.51 -2.63
CA ILE A 111 -5.95 -5.42 -2.10
C ILE A 111 -5.80 -6.65 -2.99
N LEU A 112 -6.90 -7.24 -3.48
CA LEU A 112 -6.82 -8.41 -4.35
C LEU A 112 -6.19 -8.06 -5.71
N ILE A 113 -6.44 -6.87 -6.25
CA ILE A 113 -5.81 -6.38 -7.49
C ILE A 113 -4.30 -6.20 -7.29
N GLU A 114 -3.91 -5.55 -6.20
CA GLU A 114 -2.50 -5.36 -5.82
C GLU A 114 -1.77 -6.70 -5.64
N GLN A 115 -2.40 -7.66 -4.95
CA GLN A 115 -1.88 -9.03 -4.81
C GLN A 115 -1.76 -9.74 -6.17
N ALA A 116 -2.76 -9.61 -7.05
CA ALA A 116 -2.70 -10.19 -8.39
C ALA A 116 -1.54 -9.60 -9.21
N ALA A 117 -1.31 -8.29 -9.10
CA ALA A 117 -0.20 -7.60 -9.74
C ALA A 117 1.16 -8.12 -9.23
N PHE A 118 1.30 -8.25 -7.91
CA PHE A 118 2.52 -8.77 -7.29
C PHE A 118 2.80 -10.23 -7.70
N MET A 119 1.77 -11.09 -7.69
CA MET A 119 1.91 -12.48 -8.12
C MET A 119 2.28 -12.60 -9.61
N HIS A 120 1.71 -11.76 -10.48
CA HIS A 120 2.06 -11.73 -11.90
C HIS A 120 3.54 -11.39 -12.13
N LEU A 121 4.04 -10.43 -11.35
CA LEU A 121 5.44 -10.05 -11.39
C LEU A 121 6.36 -11.19 -10.89
N GLN A 122 6.05 -11.77 -9.73
CA GLN A 122 6.81 -12.90 -9.17
C GLN A 122 6.83 -14.10 -10.11
N LEU A 123 5.72 -14.37 -10.80
CA LEU A 123 5.65 -15.42 -11.82
C LEU A 123 6.64 -15.16 -12.97
N SER A 124 6.81 -13.91 -13.38
CA SER A 124 7.77 -13.52 -14.42
C SER A 124 9.21 -13.73 -13.95
N ILE A 125 9.51 -13.35 -12.70
CA ILE A 125 10.84 -13.55 -12.08
C ILE A 125 11.18 -15.04 -12.02
N LEU A 126 10.30 -15.88 -11.46
CA LEU A 126 10.53 -17.33 -11.35
C LEU A 126 10.78 -17.99 -12.71
N ARG A 127 10.06 -17.55 -13.76
CA ARG A 127 10.28 -18.04 -15.13
C ARG A 127 11.60 -17.59 -15.71
N CYS A 128 11.98 -16.32 -15.53
CA CYS A 128 13.29 -15.82 -15.93
C CYS A 128 14.42 -16.58 -15.22
N ASP A 129 14.27 -16.89 -13.95
CA ASP A 129 15.26 -17.63 -13.17
C ASP A 129 15.32 -19.10 -13.61
N ALA A 130 14.18 -19.71 -13.96
CA ALA A 130 14.14 -21.06 -14.52
C ALA A 130 14.91 -21.17 -15.84
N ILE A 131 14.81 -20.14 -16.70
CA ILE A 131 15.53 -20.05 -17.98
C ILE A 131 17.03 -19.83 -17.77
N LYS A 132 17.42 -19.03 -16.78
CA LYS A 132 18.84 -18.76 -16.46
C LYS A 132 19.53 -19.88 -15.71
N SER A 133 18.77 -20.79 -15.11
CA SER A 133 19.30 -21.91 -14.34
C SER A 133 20.09 -22.86 -15.23
N GLN A 134 21.34 -23.15 -14.82
CA GLN A 134 22.17 -24.18 -15.45
C GLN A 134 21.90 -25.59 -14.89
N SER A 135 21.20 -25.69 -13.75
CA SER A 135 20.84 -26.96 -13.13
C SER A 135 19.42 -27.37 -13.55
N HIS A 136 19.30 -28.58 -14.10
CA HIS A 136 18.02 -29.15 -14.50
C HIS A 136 17.06 -29.35 -13.33
N ASP A 137 17.57 -29.73 -12.16
CA ASP A 137 16.75 -29.89 -10.95
C ASP A 137 16.22 -28.54 -10.46
N ALA A 138 17.04 -27.49 -10.51
CA ALA A 138 16.60 -26.14 -10.19
C ALA A 138 15.54 -25.62 -11.17
N THR A 139 15.70 -25.88 -12.47
CA THR A 139 14.68 -25.54 -13.49
C THR A 139 13.35 -26.24 -13.20
N LYS A 140 13.37 -27.53 -12.82
CA LYS A 140 12.15 -28.26 -12.42
C LYS A 140 11.47 -27.62 -11.22
N ILE A 141 12.23 -27.32 -10.16
CA ILE A 141 11.70 -26.70 -8.93
C ILE A 141 11.06 -25.35 -9.25
N LEU A 142 11.74 -24.49 -9.99
CA LEU A 142 11.25 -23.15 -10.37
C LEU A 142 10.00 -23.21 -11.24
N ASN A 143 9.92 -24.18 -12.17
CA ASN A 143 8.73 -24.41 -12.98
C ASN A 143 7.54 -24.90 -12.12
N THR A 144 7.79 -25.82 -11.18
CA THR A 144 6.75 -26.27 -10.24
C THR A 144 6.24 -25.11 -9.38
N ALA A 145 7.14 -24.27 -8.85
CA ALA A 145 6.78 -23.08 -8.07
C ALA A 145 5.95 -22.09 -8.91
N SER A 146 6.39 -21.81 -10.15
CA SER A 146 5.68 -20.96 -11.10
C SER A 146 4.26 -21.46 -11.38
N ASN A 147 4.09 -22.77 -11.58
CA ASN A 147 2.77 -23.37 -11.83
C ASN A 147 1.84 -23.25 -10.63
N ARG A 148 2.35 -23.46 -9.40
CA ARG A 148 1.58 -23.27 -8.16
C ARG A 148 1.14 -21.81 -8.01
N LEU A 149 2.06 -20.86 -8.16
CA LEU A 149 1.75 -19.43 -8.07
C LEU A 149 0.72 -18.99 -9.12
N ASN A 150 0.85 -19.47 -10.36
CA ASN A 150 -0.12 -19.20 -11.42
C ASN A 150 -1.53 -19.75 -11.11
N SER A 151 -1.62 -20.87 -10.39
CA SER A 151 -2.92 -21.42 -9.95
C SER A 151 -3.59 -20.53 -8.89
N GLU A 152 -2.81 -19.96 -7.96
CA GLU A 152 -3.34 -19.00 -6.98
C GLU A 152 -3.74 -17.68 -7.64
N LEU A 153 -2.94 -17.17 -8.59
CA LEU A 153 -3.30 -15.99 -9.38
C LEU A 153 -4.66 -16.14 -10.07
N ARG A 154 -4.93 -17.30 -10.68
CA ARG A 154 -6.24 -17.58 -11.30
C ARG A 154 -7.38 -17.57 -10.29
N ARG A 155 -7.16 -18.12 -9.09
CA ARG A 155 -8.16 -18.08 -8.00
C ARG A 155 -8.45 -16.65 -7.55
N THR A 156 -7.41 -15.83 -7.35
CA THR A 156 -7.56 -14.42 -6.99
C THR A 156 -8.33 -13.65 -8.05
N ILE A 157 -8.03 -13.86 -9.33
CA ILE A 157 -8.78 -13.23 -10.44
C ILE A 157 -10.25 -13.64 -10.42
N GLU A 158 -10.55 -14.92 -10.17
CA GLU A 158 -11.93 -15.40 -10.08
C GLU A 158 -12.66 -14.82 -8.84
N THR A 159 -11.96 -14.66 -7.71
CA THR A 159 -12.48 -13.96 -6.54
C THR A 159 -12.83 -12.50 -6.88
N ILE A 160 -11.98 -11.78 -7.62
CA ILE A 160 -12.30 -10.41 -8.08
C ILE A 160 -13.54 -10.41 -8.97
N ARG A 161 -13.62 -11.30 -9.96
CA ARG A 161 -14.78 -11.40 -10.88
C ARG A 161 -16.09 -11.69 -10.14
N SER A 162 -16.07 -12.63 -9.21
CA SER A 162 -17.26 -13.02 -8.43
C SER A 162 -17.75 -11.90 -7.49
N ARG A 163 -16.87 -10.97 -7.08
CA ARG A 163 -17.27 -9.78 -6.31
C ARG A 163 -17.90 -8.70 -7.19
N LYS A 164 -17.38 -8.49 -8.41
CA LYS A 164 -17.93 -7.52 -9.38
C LYS A 164 -19.35 -7.87 -9.84
N SER A 165 -19.63 -9.17 -9.92
CA SER A 165 -20.95 -9.69 -10.21
C SER A 165 -21.43 -10.42 -8.97
N PRO A 166 -22.00 -9.72 -7.96
CA PRO A 166 -22.59 -10.40 -6.82
C PRO A 166 -23.73 -11.26 -7.37
N LYS A 167 -23.40 -12.53 -7.68
CA LYS A 167 -24.37 -13.54 -8.06
C LYS A 167 -25.41 -13.48 -6.96
N ALA A 168 -26.67 -13.23 -7.34
CA ALA A 168 -27.81 -13.09 -6.44
C ALA A 168 -28.10 -14.42 -5.70
N HIS A 169 -27.14 -14.91 -4.91
CA HIS A 169 -27.22 -16.13 -4.10
C HIS A 169 -28.13 -15.96 -2.88
N HIS A 170 -28.80 -14.82 -2.75
CA HIS A 170 -29.98 -14.65 -1.90
C HIS A 170 -31.28 -14.81 -2.68
N ALA A 171 -31.38 -15.82 -3.56
CA ALA A 171 -32.67 -16.34 -3.94
C ALA A 171 -33.27 -17.02 -2.71
N LYS A 172 -34.16 -16.30 -1.99
CA LYS A 172 -34.86 -16.78 -0.81
C LYS A 172 -35.36 -18.22 -1.05
N PRO A 173 -35.05 -19.20 -0.17
CA PRO A 173 -35.66 -20.51 -0.28
C PRO A 173 -37.18 -20.31 -0.19
N LYS A 174 -37.89 -20.61 -1.27
CA LYS A 174 -39.35 -20.70 -1.24
C LYS A 174 -39.68 -21.87 -0.31
N LEU A 175 -39.91 -21.57 0.97
CA LEU A 175 -40.55 -22.47 1.92
C LEU A 175 -41.96 -22.75 1.40
N SER A 176 -42.07 -23.78 0.56
CA SER A 176 -43.33 -24.39 0.18
C SER A 176 -43.84 -25.13 1.41
N VAL A 177 -44.72 -24.48 2.18
CA VAL A 177 -45.48 -25.13 3.24
C VAL A 177 -46.46 -26.09 2.55
N ALA A 178 -46.12 -27.38 2.58
CA ALA A 178 -47.03 -28.43 2.16
C ALA A 178 -48.27 -28.43 3.07
N LYS A 179 -49.44 -28.22 2.48
CA LYS A 179 -50.73 -28.39 3.16
C LYS A 179 -50.90 -29.88 3.50
N VAL A 180 -50.92 -30.20 4.78
CA VAL A 180 -51.34 -31.51 5.29
C VAL A 180 -52.84 -31.63 5.07
N ALA A 181 -53.26 -32.67 4.37
CA ALA A 181 -54.64 -33.08 4.16
C ALA A 181 -55.04 -34.12 5.22
#